data_AF-A0AAE3F234-F1
#
_entry.id   AF-A0AAE3F234-F1
#
_cell.length_a   1.000
_cell.length_b   1.000
_cell.length_c   1.000
_cell.angle_alpha   90.00
_cell.angle_beta   90.00
_cell.angle_gamma   90.00
#
_symmetry.space_group_name_H-M   'P 1'
#
loop_
_entity.id
_entity.type
_entity.pdbx_description
1 polymer ?
#
loop_
_entity_poly.entity_id
_entity_poly.type
_entity_poly.pdbx_seq_one_letter_code
_entity_poly.pdbx_strand_id
1 'polypeptide(L)'
;MIKATALKLVTDENRNLVADVLTKRSQNIKIEYSQNADLVPHAVEDLACKMLHLDAEIRGLLNNLRGFYVTKQEDFHLSLRGLSKEAKSSIIDLFESLYGVMSEIRYCADCDVINGKLIFSPRAQMFITGQYMEIAIRKAVQDVLTELEKKHQKQFKLYANTKVATVDGRLKNEFDLIIENVTDSIVYVIEIKSGKNFHDFDKLARIGQEYGIIPNRLLLIDNYLTTSQMETIEYFCEYYCANLEQDNLRQKLITMIENDL
;
A
#
# COMPACT_ATOMS: atom_id res chain seq x y z
N MET A 1 41.18 15.15 -37.99
CA MET A 1 40.21 16.12 -37.45
C MET A 1 38.86 15.42 -37.30
N ILE A 2 38.52 15.00 -36.09
CA ILE A 2 37.20 14.48 -35.78
C ILE A 2 36.33 15.70 -35.46
N LYS A 3 35.23 15.90 -36.21
CA LYS A 3 34.26 16.98 -35.94
C LYS A 3 33.62 16.73 -34.58
N ALA A 4 34.04 17.49 -33.57
CA ALA A 4 33.41 17.59 -32.27
C ALA A 4 32.08 18.35 -32.40
N THR A 5 31.04 17.67 -32.89
CA THR A 5 29.71 18.27 -32.98
C THR A 5 28.62 17.20 -32.88
N ALA A 6 28.64 16.44 -31.78
CA ALA A 6 27.49 15.65 -31.32
C ALA A 6 27.68 15.22 -29.85
N LEU A 7 28.08 16.14 -28.97
CA LEU A 7 27.84 16.00 -27.54
C LEU A 7 26.83 17.07 -27.16
N LYS A 8 25.55 16.73 -27.27
CA LYS A 8 24.50 17.50 -26.59
C LYS A 8 24.80 17.35 -25.11
N LEU A 9 25.04 18.45 -24.40
CA LEU A 9 24.91 18.45 -22.95
C LEU A 9 23.49 17.95 -22.64
N VAL A 10 23.39 16.80 -21.98
CA VAL A 10 22.16 16.40 -21.32
C VAL A 10 22.05 17.36 -20.14
N THR A 11 21.17 18.35 -20.24
CA THR A 11 20.78 19.15 -19.09
C THR A 11 20.13 18.18 -18.08
N ASP A 12 20.63 18.14 -16.85
CA ASP A 12 20.21 17.26 -15.74
C ASP A 12 18.72 17.42 -15.33
N GLU A 13 17.93 18.21 -16.05
CA GLU A 13 16.56 18.61 -15.67
C GLU A 13 15.49 17.52 -15.82
N ASN A 14 15.86 16.32 -16.30
CA ASN A 14 14.92 15.19 -16.45
C ASN A 14 15.52 13.86 -16.00
N ARG A 15 16.40 13.89 -15.00
CA ARG A 15 16.91 12.67 -14.39
C ARG A 15 15.81 12.06 -13.51
N ASN A 16 15.20 10.97 -13.98
CA ASN A 16 14.24 10.22 -13.18
C ASN A 16 15.01 9.45 -12.11
N LEU A 17 15.11 10.01 -10.91
CA LEU A 17 15.90 9.44 -9.82
C LEU A 17 15.42 8.05 -9.45
N VAL A 18 14.10 7.84 -9.38
CA VAL A 18 13.51 6.53 -9.13
C VAL A 18 13.99 5.53 -10.18
N ALA A 19 14.03 5.94 -11.46
CA ALA A 19 14.57 5.08 -12.50
C ALA A 19 16.07 4.79 -12.34
N ASP A 20 16.87 5.78 -11.96
CA ASP A 20 18.30 5.59 -11.73
C ASP A 20 18.57 4.62 -10.55
N VAL A 21 17.83 4.76 -9.45
CA VAL A 21 17.90 3.88 -8.27
C VAL A 21 17.47 2.46 -8.62
N LEU A 22 16.29 2.30 -9.24
CA LEU A 22 15.70 1.00 -9.52
C LEU A 22 16.40 0.24 -10.66
N THR A 23 17.00 0.93 -11.63
CA THR A 23 17.77 0.27 -12.68
C THR A 23 19.23 0.06 -12.31
N LYS A 24 19.76 0.76 -11.29
CA LYS A 24 21.22 0.92 -11.10
C LYS A 24 21.94 1.36 -12.38
N ARG A 25 21.26 2.12 -13.25
CA ARG A 25 21.73 2.49 -14.60
C ARG A 25 21.94 1.29 -15.54
N SER A 26 21.37 0.13 -15.24
CA SER A 26 21.37 -1.04 -16.12
C SER A 26 20.42 -0.83 -17.30
N GLN A 27 20.95 -0.99 -18.52
CA GLN A 27 20.15 -0.90 -19.75
C GLN A 27 19.23 -2.11 -19.97
N ASN A 28 19.40 -3.19 -19.18
CA ASN A 28 18.62 -4.42 -19.30
C ASN A 28 17.42 -4.47 -18.34
N ILE A 29 17.09 -3.36 -17.68
CA ILE A 29 15.98 -3.26 -16.73
C ILE A 29 14.96 -2.24 -17.28
N LYS A 30 13.68 -2.63 -17.25
CA LYS A 30 12.53 -1.79 -17.56
C LYS A 30 11.74 -1.53 -16.28
N ILE A 31 11.26 -0.30 -16.14
CA ILE A 31 10.37 0.12 -15.06
C ILE A 31 9.01 0.43 -15.66
N GLU A 32 7.98 -0.15 -15.07
CA GLU A 32 6.59 0.10 -15.43
C GLU A 32 5.88 0.69 -14.22
N TYR A 33 5.40 1.92 -14.39
CA TYR A 33 4.51 2.56 -13.41
C TYR A 33 3.07 2.19 -13.75
N SER A 34 2.27 1.84 -12.74
CA SER A 34 0.87 1.54 -12.94
C SER A 34 0.08 2.82 -13.23
N GLN A 35 -0.21 3.11 -14.50
CA GLN A 35 -1.16 4.17 -14.87
C GLN A 35 -2.57 3.91 -14.32
N ASN A 36 -2.89 2.64 -14.02
CA ASN A 36 -4.17 2.25 -13.42
C ASN A 36 -4.31 2.71 -11.96
N ALA A 37 -3.22 2.96 -11.25
CA ALA A 37 -3.29 3.51 -9.91
C ALA A 37 -3.94 4.92 -9.95
N ASP A 38 -3.67 5.71 -10.98
CA ASP A 38 -4.26 7.05 -11.18
C ASP A 38 -5.71 7.02 -11.70
N LEU A 39 -6.25 5.83 -11.98
CA LEU A 39 -7.59 5.63 -12.52
C LEU A 39 -8.58 5.03 -11.50
N VAL A 40 -8.20 4.95 -10.22
CA VAL A 40 -9.11 4.52 -9.16
C VAL A 40 -10.20 5.58 -8.97
N PRO A 41 -11.49 5.25 -9.15
CA PRO A 41 -12.57 6.21 -8.94
C PRO A 41 -12.62 6.68 -7.49
N HIS A 42 -12.94 7.96 -7.25
CA HIS A 42 -13.06 8.52 -5.90
C HIS A 42 -13.97 7.69 -4.97
N ALA A 43 -15.10 7.18 -5.48
CA ALA A 43 -15.98 6.33 -4.69
C ALA A 43 -15.32 5.02 -4.21
N VAL A 44 -14.37 4.48 -4.97
CA VAL A 44 -13.59 3.28 -4.57
C VAL A 44 -12.51 3.65 -3.56
N GLU A 45 -11.87 4.82 -3.73
CA GLU A 45 -10.93 5.37 -2.75
C GLU A 45 -11.62 5.64 -1.39
N ASP A 46 -12.80 6.27 -1.40
CA ASP A 46 -13.59 6.54 -0.19
C ASP A 46 -13.98 5.23 0.52
N LEU A 47 -14.36 4.21 -0.24
CA LEU A 47 -14.69 2.89 0.27
C LEU A 47 -13.46 2.21 0.90
N ALA A 48 -12.31 2.28 0.23
CA ALA A 48 -11.03 1.79 0.75
C ALA A 48 -10.63 2.50 2.04
N CYS A 49 -10.74 3.82 2.09
CA CYS A 49 -10.49 4.63 3.29
C CYS A 49 -11.42 4.26 4.44
N LYS A 50 -12.71 4.04 4.16
CA LYS A 50 -13.69 3.57 5.16
C LYS A 50 -13.33 2.18 5.70
N MET A 51 -12.87 1.27 4.83
CA MET A 51 -12.38 -0.03 5.25
C MET A 51 -11.11 0.07 6.12
N LEU A 52 -10.17 0.94 5.76
CA LEU A 52 -8.96 1.19 6.54
C LEU A 52 -9.29 1.76 7.93
N HIS A 53 -10.24 2.70 8.00
CA HIS A 53 -10.68 3.30 9.27
C HIS A 53 -11.35 2.30 10.21
N LEU A 54 -12.07 1.33 9.66
CA LEU A 54 -12.75 0.26 10.40
C LEU A 54 -11.90 -1.02 10.51
N ASP A 55 -10.59 -0.96 10.23
CA ASP A 55 -9.76 -2.16 10.11
C ASP A 55 -9.85 -3.05 11.36
N ALA A 56 -9.76 -2.48 12.57
CA ALA A 56 -9.83 -3.23 13.81
C ALA A 56 -11.12 -4.05 13.93
N GLU A 57 -12.25 -3.50 13.51
CA GLU A 57 -13.57 -4.13 13.54
C GLU A 57 -13.79 -5.14 12.41
N ILE A 58 -13.25 -4.88 11.21
CA ILE A 58 -13.53 -5.69 10.01
C ILE A 58 -12.48 -6.74 9.71
N ARG A 59 -11.27 -6.67 10.30
CA ARG A 59 -10.14 -7.56 9.97
C ARG A 59 -10.52 -9.04 10.07
N GLY A 60 -11.25 -9.41 11.11
CA GLY A 60 -11.78 -10.78 11.28
C GLY A 60 -12.79 -11.19 10.19
N LEU A 61 -13.68 -10.27 9.82
CA LEU A 61 -14.68 -10.47 8.77
C LEU A 61 -14.02 -10.63 7.39
N LEU A 62 -13.03 -9.79 7.08
CA LEU A 62 -12.26 -9.85 5.84
C LEU A 62 -11.51 -11.17 5.69
N ASN A 63 -10.98 -11.74 6.78
CA ASN A 63 -10.36 -13.06 6.73
C ASN A 63 -11.34 -14.17 6.32
N ASN A 64 -12.58 -14.11 6.82
CA ASN A 64 -13.61 -15.05 6.41
C ASN A 64 -13.96 -14.88 4.92
N LEU A 65 -14.15 -13.64 4.47
CA LEU A 65 -14.45 -13.32 3.06
C LEU A 65 -13.34 -13.79 2.12
N ARG A 66 -12.08 -13.58 2.49
CA ARG A 66 -10.91 -14.11 1.76
C ARG A 66 -10.94 -15.64 1.68
N GLY A 67 -11.32 -16.30 2.76
CA GLY A 67 -11.54 -17.76 2.78
C GLY A 67 -12.58 -18.21 1.76
N PHE A 68 -13.70 -17.49 1.66
CA PHE A 68 -14.76 -17.80 0.68
C PHE A 68 -14.30 -17.64 -0.78
N TYR A 69 -13.44 -16.67 -1.08
CA TYR A 69 -12.82 -16.55 -2.41
C TYR A 69 -11.94 -17.76 -2.77
N VAL A 70 -11.26 -18.35 -1.79
CA VAL A 70 -10.44 -19.56 -1.97
C VAL A 70 -11.32 -20.78 -2.21
N THR A 71 -12.38 -20.94 -1.43
CA THR A 71 -13.29 -22.09 -1.54
C THR A 71 -14.34 -21.94 -2.65
N LYS A 72 -14.36 -20.81 -3.36
CA LYS A 72 -15.37 -20.46 -4.37
C LYS A 72 -16.81 -20.49 -3.81
N GLN A 73 -16.94 -20.12 -2.54
CA GLN A 73 -18.23 -19.97 -1.88
C GLN A 73 -18.78 -18.58 -2.16
N GLU A 74 -19.94 -18.51 -2.80
CA GLU A 74 -20.59 -17.24 -3.17
C GLU A 74 -21.34 -16.62 -2.00
N ASP A 75 -22.23 -17.40 -1.38
CA ASP A 75 -23.02 -16.93 -0.24
C ASP A 75 -22.19 -16.91 1.05
N PHE A 76 -22.21 -15.78 1.76
CA PHE A 76 -21.56 -15.64 3.05
C PHE A 76 -22.56 -15.34 4.17
N HIS A 77 -22.20 -15.79 5.37
CA HIS A 77 -22.92 -15.53 6.61
C HIS A 77 -21.88 -15.17 7.67
N LEU A 78 -21.89 -13.93 8.14
CA LEU A 78 -20.89 -13.41 9.06
C LEU A 78 -21.53 -12.95 10.37
N SER A 79 -21.08 -13.51 11.48
CA SER A 79 -21.54 -13.12 12.82
C SER A 79 -20.94 -11.78 13.23
N LEU A 80 -21.80 -10.87 13.70
CA LEU A 80 -21.44 -9.61 14.33
C LEU A 80 -21.61 -9.64 15.87
N ARG A 81 -21.84 -10.83 16.44
CA ARG A 81 -21.95 -11.01 17.90
C ARG A 81 -20.69 -10.55 18.62
N GLY A 82 -20.88 -9.92 19.79
CA GLY A 82 -19.78 -9.41 20.62
C GLY A 82 -19.28 -8.02 20.22
N LEU A 83 -19.70 -7.48 19.07
CA LEU A 83 -19.40 -6.11 18.68
C LEU A 83 -20.36 -5.12 19.33
N SER A 84 -19.89 -3.89 19.56
CA SER A 84 -20.73 -2.78 20.03
C SER A 84 -21.80 -2.42 19.01
N LYS A 85 -22.85 -1.73 19.46
CA LYS A 85 -23.93 -1.30 18.57
C LYS A 85 -23.41 -0.36 17.48
N GLU A 86 -22.47 0.51 17.84
CA GLU A 86 -21.82 1.47 16.97
C GLU A 86 -20.98 0.74 15.91
N ALA A 87 -20.16 -0.23 16.32
CA ALA A 87 -19.36 -1.04 15.40
C ALA A 87 -20.24 -1.83 14.42
N LYS A 88 -21.33 -2.44 14.92
CA LYS A 88 -22.31 -3.14 14.07
C LYS A 88 -22.90 -2.20 13.02
N SER A 89 -23.32 -1.01 13.42
CA SER A 89 -23.89 -0.01 12.51
C SER A 89 -22.90 0.38 11.42
N SER A 90 -21.65 0.66 11.78
CA SER A 90 -20.58 1.01 10.83
C SER A 90 -20.26 -0.12 9.86
N ILE A 91 -20.26 -1.37 10.33
CA ILE A 91 -20.03 -2.55 9.49
C ILE A 91 -21.18 -2.76 8.51
N ILE A 92 -22.44 -2.65 8.97
CA ILE A 92 -23.61 -2.80 8.09
C ILE A 92 -23.56 -1.75 6.99
N ASP A 93 -23.36 -0.48 7.35
CA ASP A 93 -23.25 0.64 6.41
C ASP A 93 -22.06 0.50 5.44
N LEU A 94 -20.92 -0.04 5.91
CA LEU A 94 -19.81 -0.40 5.02
C LEU A 94 -20.21 -1.50 4.03
N PHE A 95 -20.83 -2.58 4.50
CA PHE A 95 -21.17 -3.73 3.67
C PHE A 95 -22.24 -3.39 2.63
N GLU A 96 -23.24 -2.59 3.00
CA GLU A 96 -24.24 -2.06 2.07
C GLU A 96 -23.63 -1.13 1.02
N SER A 97 -22.49 -0.51 1.31
CA SER A 97 -21.75 0.36 0.39
C SER A 97 -20.76 -0.37 -0.52
N LEU A 98 -20.54 -1.69 -0.35
CA LEU A 98 -19.60 -2.50 -1.15
C LEU A 98 -20.17 -2.86 -2.54
N TYR A 99 -20.72 -1.89 -3.26
CA TYR A 99 -21.27 -2.05 -4.60
C TYR A 99 -20.22 -2.56 -5.59
N GLY A 100 -20.56 -3.59 -6.37
CA GLY A 100 -19.65 -4.20 -7.33
C GLY A 100 -18.59 -5.13 -6.69
N VAL A 101 -18.56 -5.23 -5.36
CA VAL A 101 -17.76 -6.19 -4.59
C VAL A 101 -18.63 -7.26 -3.95
N MET A 102 -19.83 -6.89 -3.51
CA MET A 102 -20.84 -7.78 -2.94
C MET A 102 -22.24 -7.44 -3.48
N SER A 103 -23.17 -8.39 -3.33
CA SER A 103 -24.58 -8.20 -3.66
C SER A 103 -25.50 -8.84 -2.61
N GLU A 104 -26.77 -8.47 -2.65
CA GLU A 104 -27.83 -9.06 -1.79
C GLU A 104 -27.54 -8.96 -0.28
N ILE A 105 -26.88 -7.88 0.16
CA ILE A 105 -26.55 -7.64 1.56
C ILE A 105 -27.83 -7.55 2.40
N ARG A 106 -27.88 -8.34 3.49
CA ARG A 106 -28.98 -8.33 4.47
C ARG A 106 -28.46 -8.55 5.87
N TYR A 107 -28.91 -7.71 6.80
CA TYR A 107 -28.65 -7.87 8.23
C TYR A 107 -29.86 -8.50 8.95
N CYS A 108 -29.61 -9.55 9.73
CA CYS A 108 -30.55 -10.21 10.62
C CYS A 108 -30.30 -9.74 12.06
N ALA A 109 -31.19 -8.87 12.56
CA ALA A 109 -31.07 -8.33 13.92
C ALA A 109 -31.24 -9.41 15.01
N ASP A 110 -32.13 -10.38 14.81
CA ASP A 110 -32.41 -11.44 15.80
C ASP A 110 -31.21 -12.36 16.04
N CYS A 111 -30.37 -12.52 15.02
CA CYS A 111 -29.25 -13.44 15.04
C CYS A 111 -27.87 -12.76 15.06
N ASP A 112 -27.83 -11.43 14.92
CA ASP A 112 -26.63 -10.61 14.73
C ASP A 112 -25.76 -11.13 13.58
N VAL A 113 -26.37 -11.40 12.42
CA VAL A 113 -25.66 -11.94 11.25
C VAL A 113 -25.87 -11.03 10.04
N ILE A 114 -24.78 -10.69 9.36
CA ILE A 114 -24.81 -10.08 8.05
C ILE A 114 -24.55 -11.14 6.98
N ASN A 115 -25.38 -11.14 5.95
CA ASN A 115 -25.36 -12.13 4.87
C ASN A 115 -25.36 -11.44 3.52
N GLY A 116 -24.89 -12.13 2.50
CA GLY A 116 -24.89 -11.63 1.13
C GLY A 116 -24.09 -12.55 0.22
N LYS A 117 -23.76 -12.04 -0.96
CA LYS A 117 -23.01 -12.76 -2.00
C LYS A 117 -21.74 -12.02 -2.38
N LEU A 118 -20.66 -12.77 -2.54
CA LEU A 118 -19.40 -12.25 -3.08
C LEU A 118 -19.45 -12.17 -4.60
N ILE A 119 -18.93 -11.08 -5.17
CA ILE A 119 -18.75 -10.95 -6.61
C ILE A 119 -17.39 -11.51 -7.01
N PHE A 120 -17.35 -12.55 -7.84
CA PHE A 120 -16.11 -13.23 -8.28
C PHE A 120 -15.40 -12.57 -9.47
N SER A 121 -15.61 -11.27 -9.68
CA SER A 121 -14.82 -10.54 -10.68
C SER A 121 -13.36 -10.41 -10.17
N PRO A 122 -12.36 -10.44 -11.06
CA PRO A 122 -10.96 -10.29 -10.64
C PRO A 122 -10.71 -9.02 -9.81
N ARG A 123 -11.37 -7.90 -10.15
CA ARG A 123 -11.24 -6.63 -9.41
C ARG A 123 -11.84 -6.70 -8.02
N ALA A 124 -13.05 -7.26 -7.87
CA ALA A 124 -13.69 -7.43 -6.56
C ALA A 124 -12.87 -8.34 -5.64
N GLN A 125 -12.35 -9.44 -6.19
CA GLN A 125 -11.46 -10.33 -5.46
C GLN A 125 -10.19 -9.59 -5.02
N MET A 126 -9.47 -8.94 -5.95
CA MET A 126 -8.24 -8.18 -5.63
C MET A 126 -8.48 -7.14 -4.55
N PHE A 127 -9.59 -6.39 -4.65
CA PHE A 127 -10.00 -5.39 -3.68
C PHE A 127 -10.08 -5.97 -2.27
N ILE A 128 -10.87 -7.03 -2.05
CA ILE A 128 -11.03 -7.67 -0.72
C ILE A 128 -9.76 -8.39 -0.25
N THR A 129 -8.99 -8.96 -1.18
CA THR A 129 -7.78 -9.72 -0.81
C THR A 129 -6.61 -8.83 -0.41
N GLY A 130 -6.64 -7.53 -0.70
CA GLY A 130 -5.64 -6.60 -0.15
C GLY A 130 -5.59 -5.23 -0.77
N GLN A 131 -6.06 -5.05 -2.02
CA GLN A 131 -5.89 -3.81 -2.76
C GLN A 131 -6.64 -2.62 -2.13
N TYR A 132 -7.70 -2.85 -1.33
CA TYR A 132 -8.32 -1.78 -0.54
C TYR A 132 -7.29 -1.06 0.35
N MET A 133 -6.35 -1.80 0.94
CA MET A 133 -5.39 -1.24 1.88
C MET A 133 -4.32 -0.42 1.15
N GLU A 134 -3.87 -0.90 -0.01
CA GLU A 134 -2.95 -0.15 -0.89
C GLU A 134 -3.55 1.17 -1.34
N ILE A 135 -4.82 1.17 -1.76
CA ILE A 135 -5.54 2.39 -2.18
C ILE A 135 -5.64 3.39 -1.03
N ALA A 136 -6.10 2.94 0.13
CA ALA A 136 -6.30 3.81 1.30
C ALA A 136 -4.97 4.36 1.85
N ILE A 137 -3.93 3.53 1.93
CA ILE A 137 -2.60 3.95 2.38
C ILE A 137 -1.98 4.93 1.39
N ARG A 138 -2.13 4.71 0.07
CA ARG A 138 -1.66 5.67 -0.93
C ARG A 138 -2.26 7.05 -0.68
N LYS A 139 -3.56 7.12 -0.41
CA LYS A 139 -4.25 8.38 -0.09
C LYS A 139 -3.70 9.00 1.19
N ALA A 140 -3.53 8.22 2.25
CA ALA A 140 -2.94 8.70 3.51
C ALA A 140 -1.50 9.23 3.35
N VAL A 141 -0.67 8.53 2.56
CA VAL A 141 0.69 8.96 2.21
C VAL A 141 0.64 10.27 1.43
N GLN A 142 -0.23 10.38 0.43
CA GLN A 142 -0.36 11.61 -0.37
C GLN A 142 -0.73 12.81 0.50
N ASP A 143 -1.63 12.63 1.47
CA ASP A 143 -2.04 13.69 2.39
C ASP A 143 -0.88 14.16 3.29
N VAL A 144 -0.06 13.23 3.79
CA VAL A 144 1.17 13.54 4.56
C VAL A 144 2.18 14.28 3.68
N LEU A 145 2.41 13.82 2.45
CA LEU A 145 3.33 14.48 1.54
C LEU A 145 2.91 15.92 1.28
N THR A 146 1.63 16.17 0.97
CA THR A 146 1.12 17.53 0.74
C THR A 146 1.29 18.45 1.95
N GLU A 147 1.23 17.93 3.18
CA GLU A 147 1.56 18.69 4.38
C GLU A 147 3.05 19.01 4.49
N LEU A 148 3.91 18.02 4.25
CA LEU A 148 5.36 18.19 4.30
C LEU A 148 5.87 19.14 3.20
N GLU A 149 5.27 19.11 2.00
CA GLU A 149 5.55 20.06 0.91
C GLU A 149 5.31 21.50 1.37
N LYS A 150 4.18 21.75 2.03
CA LYS A 150 3.84 23.07 2.55
C LYS A 150 4.77 23.49 3.69
N LYS A 151 5.08 22.56 4.60
CA LYS A 151 5.89 22.82 5.80
C LYS A 151 7.36 23.09 5.46
N HIS A 152 7.94 22.32 4.54
CA HIS A 152 9.37 22.33 4.24
C HIS A 152 9.73 22.94 2.87
N GLN A 153 8.73 23.38 2.08
CA GLN A 153 8.92 23.92 0.73
C GLN A 153 9.67 22.94 -0.20
N LYS A 154 9.34 21.65 -0.06
CA LYS A 154 9.88 20.56 -0.88
C LYS A 154 8.84 20.10 -1.90
N GLN A 155 9.28 19.31 -2.88
CA GLN A 155 8.39 18.64 -3.84
C GLN A 155 8.56 17.13 -3.74
N PHE A 156 7.45 16.42 -3.62
CA PHE A 156 7.44 14.97 -3.64
C PHE A 156 6.66 14.41 -4.83
N LYS A 157 7.04 13.22 -5.30
CA LYS A 157 6.22 12.41 -6.20
C LYS A 157 5.93 11.06 -5.55
N LEU A 158 4.72 10.55 -5.76
CA LEU A 158 4.28 9.27 -5.25
C LEU A 158 3.97 8.33 -6.41
N TYR A 159 4.70 7.22 -6.48
CA TYR A 159 4.51 6.16 -7.45
C TYR A 159 3.88 4.95 -6.75
N ALA A 160 2.96 4.26 -7.43
CA ALA A 160 2.27 3.10 -6.89
C ALA A 160 2.38 1.89 -7.82
N ASN A 161 2.43 0.69 -7.24
CA ASN A 161 2.50 -0.59 -7.96
C ASN A 161 3.59 -0.59 -9.04
N THR A 162 4.79 -0.16 -8.65
CA THR A 162 5.92 0.02 -9.57
C THR A 162 6.58 -1.33 -9.81
N LYS A 163 6.61 -1.78 -11.07
CA LYS A 163 7.20 -3.05 -11.47
C LYS A 163 8.58 -2.83 -12.06
N VAL A 164 9.56 -3.57 -11.54
CA VAL A 164 10.91 -3.64 -12.07
C VAL A 164 11.08 -5.01 -12.71
N ALA A 165 11.26 -5.03 -14.02
CA ALA A 165 11.45 -6.25 -14.79
C ALA A 165 12.70 -6.14 -15.65
N THR A 166 13.30 -7.27 -16.01
CA THR A 166 14.29 -7.29 -17.07
C THR A 166 13.63 -7.07 -18.44
N VAL A 167 14.41 -6.65 -19.45
CA VAL A 167 13.89 -6.35 -20.80
C VAL A 167 13.22 -7.57 -21.45
N ASP A 168 13.61 -8.79 -21.10
CA ASP A 168 12.97 -10.05 -21.53
C ASP A 168 11.67 -10.38 -20.76
N GLY A 169 11.22 -9.49 -19.87
CA GLY A 169 9.92 -9.57 -19.19
C GLY A 169 9.92 -10.28 -17.85
N ARG A 170 11.08 -10.74 -17.34
CA ARG A 170 11.15 -11.38 -16.02
C ARG A 170 11.03 -10.33 -14.91
N LEU A 171 9.96 -10.43 -14.12
CA LEU A 171 9.77 -9.58 -12.94
C LEU A 171 10.90 -9.81 -11.94
N LYS A 172 11.56 -8.72 -11.53
CA LYS A 172 12.56 -8.72 -10.46
C LYS A 172 11.91 -8.34 -9.13
N ASN A 173 11.20 -7.22 -9.11
CA ASN A 173 10.50 -6.76 -7.92
C ASN A 173 9.25 -5.94 -8.29
N GLU A 174 8.33 -5.88 -7.34
CA GLU A 174 7.17 -4.99 -7.36
C GLU A 174 7.19 -4.20 -6.06
N PHE A 175 6.98 -2.88 -6.16
CA PHE A 175 6.96 -1.96 -5.03
C PHE A 175 5.56 -1.40 -4.89
N ASP A 176 4.99 -1.54 -3.69
CA ASP A 176 3.64 -1.07 -3.42
C ASP A 176 3.58 0.46 -3.54
N LEU A 177 4.44 1.20 -2.84
CA LEU A 177 4.64 2.64 -3.05
C LEU A 177 6.11 3.06 -3.05
N ILE A 178 6.42 4.09 -3.83
CA ILE A 178 7.72 4.77 -3.86
C ILE A 178 7.49 6.26 -3.76
N ILE A 179 8.20 6.91 -2.84
CA ILE A 179 8.21 8.37 -2.70
C ILE A 179 9.54 8.89 -3.23
N GLU A 180 9.48 9.86 -4.14
CA GLU A 180 10.65 10.62 -4.58
C GLU A 180 10.58 12.02 -3.96
N ASN A 181 11.54 12.40 -3.11
CA ASN A 181 11.81 13.79 -2.81
C ASN A 181 12.61 14.37 -3.99
N VAL A 182 11.91 15.09 -4.86
CA VAL A 182 12.46 15.67 -6.09
C VAL A 182 13.49 16.74 -5.76
N THR A 183 13.30 17.47 -4.67
CA THR A 183 14.17 18.58 -4.27
C THR A 183 15.55 18.09 -3.84
N ASP A 184 15.60 17.06 -2.99
CA ASP A 184 16.86 16.57 -2.40
C ASP A 184 17.40 15.31 -3.06
N SER A 185 16.71 14.83 -4.10
CA SER A 185 17.04 13.59 -4.80
C SER A 185 17.11 12.38 -3.85
N ILE A 186 16.05 12.17 -3.07
CA ILE A 186 15.93 11.05 -2.12
C ILE A 186 14.76 10.15 -2.51
N VAL A 187 14.93 8.83 -2.35
CA VAL A 187 13.89 7.81 -2.58
C VAL A 187 13.54 7.09 -1.29
N TYR A 188 12.25 6.95 -1.02
CA TYR A 188 11.69 6.12 0.04
C TYR A 188 10.82 5.01 -0.55
N VAL A 189 10.78 3.87 0.11
CA VAL A 189 9.98 2.71 -0.32
C VAL A 189 9.06 2.28 0.81
N ILE A 190 7.81 2.01 0.44
CA ILE A 190 6.80 1.50 1.37
C ILE A 190 6.27 0.17 0.82
N GLU A 191 6.32 -0.87 1.66
CA GLU A 191 5.71 -2.18 1.42
C GLU A 191 4.45 -2.31 2.29
N ILE A 192 3.37 -2.82 1.72
CA ILE A 192 2.05 -2.91 2.32
C ILE A 192 1.65 -4.39 2.44
N LYS A 193 1.22 -4.81 3.64
CA LYS A 193 0.82 -6.19 3.93
C LYS A 193 -0.47 -6.21 4.72
N SER A 194 -1.56 -6.63 4.06
CA SER A 194 -2.91 -6.66 4.65
C SER A 194 -3.33 -8.04 5.16
N GLY A 195 -2.41 -9.00 5.25
CA GLY A 195 -2.72 -10.42 5.45
C GLY A 195 -1.87 -11.07 6.54
N LYS A 196 -2.52 -11.92 7.36
CA LYS A 196 -1.94 -12.56 8.55
C LYS A 196 -0.78 -13.55 8.33
N ASN A 197 -0.47 -13.89 7.08
CA ASN A 197 0.48 -14.95 6.73
C ASN A 197 1.83 -14.42 6.20
N PHE A 198 2.08 -13.11 6.34
CA PHE A 198 3.37 -12.55 5.99
C PHE A 198 4.39 -12.80 7.11
N HIS A 199 5.51 -13.44 6.77
CA HIS A 199 6.55 -13.82 7.72
C HIS A 199 7.98 -13.57 7.21
N ASP A 200 8.14 -13.13 5.96
CA ASP A 200 9.44 -12.87 5.32
C ASP A 200 9.89 -11.44 5.63
N PHE A 201 10.09 -11.14 6.92
CA PHE A 201 10.34 -9.79 7.42
C PHE A 201 11.70 -9.23 6.98
N ASP A 202 12.70 -10.05 6.67
CA ASP A 202 13.97 -9.56 6.14
C ASP A 202 13.92 -9.22 4.64
N LYS A 203 12.83 -9.54 3.93
CA LYS A 203 12.63 -9.23 2.50
C LYS A 203 12.87 -7.77 2.17
N LEU A 204 12.29 -6.85 2.95
CA LEU A 204 12.39 -5.43 2.66
C LEU A 204 13.82 -4.92 2.86
N ALA A 205 14.54 -5.41 3.86
CA ALA A 205 15.96 -5.11 4.05
C ALA A 205 16.82 -5.62 2.88
N ARG A 206 16.57 -6.85 2.40
CA ARG A 206 17.24 -7.40 1.21
C ARG A 206 16.97 -6.56 -0.04
N ILE A 207 15.74 -6.08 -0.22
CA ILE A 207 15.38 -5.15 -1.31
C ILE A 207 16.16 -3.84 -1.14
N GLY A 208 16.21 -3.25 0.05
CA GLY A 208 17.01 -2.05 0.32
C GLY A 208 18.47 -2.21 -0.11
N GLN A 209 19.11 -3.29 0.32
CA GLN A 209 20.47 -3.64 -0.09
C GLN A 209 20.58 -3.88 -1.60
N GLU A 210 19.61 -4.59 -2.19
CA GLU A 210 19.59 -4.83 -3.63
C GLU A 210 19.51 -3.53 -4.39
N TYR A 211 18.77 -2.50 -3.97
CA TYR A 211 18.60 -1.26 -4.73
C TYR A 211 19.46 -0.09 -4.23
N GLY A 212 20.29 -0.30 -3.21
CA GLY A 212 21.12 0.75 -2.62
C GLY A 212 20.31 1.82 -1.86
N ILE A 213 19.15 1.42 -1.32
CA ILE A 213 18.28 2.26 -0.52
C ILE A 213 18.64 2.03 0.94
N ILE A 214 18.96 3.09 1.67
CA ILE A 214 19.34 2.96 3.08
C ILE A 214 18.14 2.50 3.93
N PRO A 215 18.35 1.70 5.00
CA PRO A 215 17.26 1.12 5.79
C PRO A 215 16.27 2.15 6.35
N ASN A 216 16.75 3.32 6.78
CA ASN A 216 15.93 4.43 7.27
C ASN A 216 15.03 5.10 6.21
N ARG A 217 14.97 4.57 4.98
CA ARG A 217 14.05 5.03 3.92
C ARG A 217 13.08 3.94 3.48
N LEU A 218 12.99 2.87 4.27
CA LEU A 218 12.12 1.73 4.04
C LEU A 218 11.06 1.70 5.15
N LEU A 219 9.81 1.49 4.76
CA LEU A 219 8.67 1.36 5.67
C LEU A 219 7.85 0.12 5.32
N LEU A 220 7.68 -0.79 6.27
CA LEU A 220 6.70 -1.87 6.19
C LEU A 220 5.43 -1.45 6.90
N ILE A 221 4.29 -1.49 6.21
CA ILE A 221 2.97 -1.33 6.82
C ILE A 221 2.29 -2.68 6.87
N ASP A 222 2.03 -3.18 8.07
CA ASP A 222 1.35 -4.45 8.28
C ASP A 222 0.29 -4.31 9.38
N ASN A 223 -0.97 -4.51 9.00
CA ASN A 223 -2.09 -4.31 9.92
C ASN A 223 -2.21 -5.40 10.99
N TYR A 224 -1.46 -6.51 10.90
CA TYR A 224 -1.47 -7.57 11.91
C TYR A 224 -0.36 -7.44 12.95
N LEU A 225 0.61 -6.56 12.75
CA LEU A 225 1.70 -6.40 13.70
C LEU A 225 1.24 -5.67 14.97
N THR A 226 1.59 -6.24 16.11
CA THR A 226 1.55 -5.55 17.40
C THR A 226 2.78 -4.65 17.55
N THR A 227 2.73 -3.67 18.47
CA THR A 227 3.87 -2.78 18.76
C THR A 227 5.15 -3.55 19.09
N SER A 228 5.06 -4.60 19.92
CA SER A 228 6.24 -5.40 20.29
C SER A 228 6.84 -6.16 19.10
N GLN A 229 6.01 -6.63 18.17
CA GLN A 229 6.49 -7.27 16.94
C GLN A 229 7.17 -6.25 16.03
N MET A 230 6.59 -5.05 15.89
CA MET A 230 7.22 -3.96 15.13
C MET A 230 8.59 -3.63 15.71
N GLU A 231 8.71 -3.38 17.02
CA GLU A 231 10.00 -3.09 17.68
C GLU A 231 11.06 -4.16 17.40
N THR A 232 10.66 -5.44 17.43
CA THR A 232 11.57 -6.56 17.12
C THR A 232 12.04 -6.50 15.67
N ILE A 233 11.12 -6.27 14.73
CA ILE A 233 11.45 -6.19 13.30
C ILE A 233 12.36 -4.98 13.04
N GLU A 234 12.02 -3.80 13.57
CA GLU A 234 12.81 -2.57 13.39
C GLU A 234 14.24 -2.75 13.94
N TYR A 235 14.39 -3.41 15.10
CA TYR A 235 15.70 -3.66 15.70
C TYR A 235 16.59 -4.57 14.84
N PHE A 236 16.04 -5.67 14.31
CA PHE A 236 16.82 -6.67 13.57
C PHE A 236 16.93 -6.38 12.06
N CYS A 237 15.96 -5.69 11.48
CA CYS A 237 15.90 -5.43 10.04
C CYS A 237 16.21 -3.98 9.65
N GLU A 238 16.36 -3.09 10.64
CA GLU A 238 16.82 -1.69 10.50
C GLU A 238 15.92 -0.78 9.65
N TYR A 239 14.70 -1.21 9.30
CA TYR A 239 13.70 -0.40 8.60
C TYR A 239 12.51 -0.06 9.51
N TYR A 240 11.70 0.93 9.14
CA TYR A 240 10.52 1.33 9.92
C TYR A 240 9.36 0.34 9.73
N CYS A 241 8.64 0.07 10.81
CA CYS A 241 7.39 -0.68 10.80
C CYS A 241 6.24 0.21 11.25
N ALA A 242 5.10 0.07 10.59
CA ALA A 242 3.87 0.66 11.02
C ALA A 242 2.70 -0.32 10.98
N ASN A 243 1.77 -0.11 11.91
CA ASN A 243 0.44 -0.70 11.87
C ASN A 243 -0.63 0.41 11.74
N LEU A 244 -1.90 0.03 11.82
CA LEU A 244 -3.03 0.96 11.69
C LEU A 244 -3.57 1.46 13.04
N GLU A 245 -2.88 1.17 14.15
CA GLU A 245 -3.33 1.55 15.48
C GLU A 245 -2.76 2.93 15.86
N GLN A 246 -3.51 3.71 16.65
CA GLN A 246 -3.02 4.93 17.32
C GLN A 246 -2.29 5.96 16.43
N ASP A 247 -2.71 6.10 15.17
CA ASP A 247 -2.06 7.00 14.17
C ASP A 247 -0.59 6.65 13.87
N ASN A 248 -0.18 5.40 14.14
CA ASN A 248 1.20 4.94 14.01
C ASN A 248 1.75 5.06 12.58
N LEU A 249 0.93 4.72 11.57
CA LEU A 249 1.26 4.90 10.15
C LEU A 249 1.75 6.33 9.84
N ARG A 250 0.95 7.33 10.25
CA ARG A 250 1.25 8.73 9.95
C ARG A 250 2.51 9.18 10.68
N GLN A 251 2.63 8.84 11.98
CA GLN A 251 3.80 9.19 12.78
C GLN A 251 5.10 8.61 12.22
N LYS A 252 5.10 7.32 11.87
CA LYS A 252 6.27 6.64 11.29
C LYS A 252 6.62 7.20 9.92
N LEU A 253 5.64 7.49 9.07
CA LEU A 253 5.87 8.11 7.76
C LEU A 253 6.50 9.50 7.89
N ILE A 254 5.96 10.36 8.76
CA ILE A 254 6.51 11.70 9.01
C ILE A 254 7.94 11.58 9.56
N THR A 255 8.16 10.72 10.56
CA THR A 255 9.49 10.52 11.16
C THR A 255 10.51 10.06 10.12
N MET A 256 10.14 9.08 9.28
CA MET A 256 11.02 8.56 8.22
C MET A 256 11.46 9.66 7.26
N ILE A 257 10.53 10.52 6.81
CA ILE A 257 10.83 11.56 5.84
C ILE A 257 11.57 12.73 6.50
N GLU A 258 11.11 13.21 7.66
CA GLU A 258 11.70 14.37 8.35
C GLU A 258 13.13 14.15 8.81
N ASN A 259 13.56 12.89 9.04
CA ASN A 259 14.95 12.60 9.36
C ASN A 259 15.94 12.96 8.23
N ASP A 260 15.45 13.17 7.01
CA ASP A 260 16.23 13.56 5.84
C ASP A 260 15.97 15.03 5.38
N LEU A 261 15.02 15.76 6.01
CA LEU A 261 14.61 17.13 5.62
C LEU A 261 15.34 18.23 6.40
#